data_AF-A0A644XBW6-F1
#
_entry.id   AF-A0A644XBW6-F1
#
_cell.length_a   1.000
_cell.length_b   1.000
_cell.length_c   1.000
_cell.angle_alpha   90.00
_cell.angle_beta   90.00
_cell.angle_gamma   90.00
#
_symmetry.space_group_name_H-M   'P 1'
#
loop_
_entity.id
_entity.type
_entity.pdbx_description
1 polymer ?
#
loop_
_entity_poly.entity_id
_entity_poly.type
_entity_poly.pdbx_seq_one_letter_code
_entity_poly.pdbx_strand_id
1 'polypeptide(L)'
;MKTTMNAMELIKVAEGLKNLSEELIVHLAGICGRCHDCSYCERFEEFDEITVPDYLLEEAGIPKDAKLCACTEEDSGEIIVMQADYDYDIADVPKFVIDIFEMSGICIRELEERIMMEDIVYGD
;
A
#
# COMPACT_ATOMS: atom_id res chain seq x y z
N MET A 1 19.96 24.79 3.50
CA MET A 1 20.67 23.59 3.98
C MET A 1 22.17 23.84 3.99
N LYS A 2 22.90 23.35 5.00
CA LYS A 2 24.36 23.28 4.97
C LYS A 2 24.78 22.42 3.76
N THR A 3 25.71 22.90 2.94
CA THR A 3 26.15 22.21 1.71
C THR A 3 27.29 21.22 1.92
N THR A 4 27.91 21.21 3.12
CA THR A 4 28.99 20.29 3.50
C THR A 4 28.78 19.80 4.93
N MET A 5 28.98 18.49 5.15
CA MET A 5 28.86 17.84 6.46
C MET A 5 30.07 16.94 6.70
N ASN A 6 30.57 16.89 7.94
CA ASN A 6 31.50 15.84 8.36
C ASN A 6 30.73 14.53 8.66
N ALA A 7 31.44 13.42 8.84
CA ALA A 7 30.82 12.11 9.04
C ALA A 7 29.80 12.08 10.19
N MET A 8 30.10 12.73 11.32
CA MET A 8 29.21 12.73 12.48
C MET A 8 27.98 13.63 12.27
N GLU A 9 28.13 14.75 11.56
CA GLU A 9 27.01 15.60 11.17
C GLU A 9 26.04 14.83 10.26
N LEU A 10 26.56 14.08 9.28
CA LEU A 10 25.72 13.25 8.38
C LEU A 10 25.02 12.13 9.14
N ILE A 11 25.72 11.43 10.05
CA ILE A 11 25.13 10.37 10.90
C ILE A 11 23.97 10.92 11.72
N LYS A 12 24.12 12.09 12.34
CA LYS A 12 23.05 12.72 13.14
C LYS A 12 21.82 13.08 12.31
N VAL A 13 22.03 13.53 11.06
CA VAL A 13 20.92 13.81 10.15
C VAL A 13 20.22 12.52 9.74
N ALA A 14 20.98 11.47 9.41
CA ALA A 14 20.42 10.16 9.08
C ALA A 14 19.62 9.55 10.24
N GLU A 15 20.13 9.65 11.47
CA GLU A 15 19.43 9.22 12.68
C GLU A 15 18.13 10.01 12.89
N GLY A 16 18.16 11.34 12.72
CA GLY A 16 16.96 12.17 12.81
C GLY A 16 15.89 11.79 11.77
N LEU A 17 16.29 11.53 10.53
CA LEU A 17 15.39 11.09 9.46
C LEU A 17 14.78 9.72 9.75
N LYS A 18 15.60 8.77 10.26
CA LYS A 18 15.12 7.45 10.69
C LYS A 18 14.06 7.59 11.78
N ASN A 19 14.34 8.36 12.83
CA ASN A 19 13.42 8.51 13.96
C ASN A 19 12.09 9.15 13.51
N LEU A 20 12.15 10.18 12.66
CA LEU A 20 10.95 10.78 12.09
C LEU A 20 10.17 9.77 11.24
N SER A 21 10.84 8.97 10.41
CA SER A 21 10.20 7.91 9.63
C SER A 21 9.49 6.90 10.53
N GLU A 22 10.10 6.50 11.65
CA GLU A 22 9.49 5.59 12.62
C GLU A 22 8.24 6.22 13.28
N GLU A 23 8.32 7.49 13.70
CA GLU A 23 7.19 8.21 14.28
C GLU A 23 5.99 8.31 13.32
N LEU A 24 6.23 8.60 12.04
CA LEU A 24 5.19 8.68 11.02
C LEU A 24 4.54 7.32 10.76
N ILE A 25 5.33 6.24 10.69
CA ILE A 25 4.82 4.88 10.50
C ILE A 25 3.98 4.45 11.71
N VAL A 26 4.44 4.75 12.94
CA VAL A 26 3.68 4.46 14.16
C VAL A 26 2.36 5.23 14.20
N HIS A 27 2.37 6.49 13.79
CA HIS A 27 1.15 7.30 13.70
C HIS A 27 0.15 6.69 12.72
N LEU A 28 0.59 6.32 11.52
CA LEU A 28 -0.24 5.65 10.51
C LEU A 28 -0.80 4.32 11.03
N ALA A 29 0.05 3.51 11.68
CA ALA A 29 -0.36 2.25 12.29
C ALA A 29 -1.42 2.45 13.38
N GLY A 30 -1.29 3.53 14.17
CA GLY A 30 -2.27 3.89 15.20
C GLY A 30 -3.65 4.20 14.62
N ILE A 31 -3.70 4.84 13.44
CA ILE A 31 -4.94 5.12 12.72
C ILE A 31 -5.56 3.83 12.15
N CYS A 32 -4.74 2.95 11.58
CA CYS A 32 -5.22 1.68 11.00
C CYS A 32 -5.67 0.66 12.06
N GLY A 33 -5.20 0.79 13.30
CA GLY A 33 -5.64 -0.06 14.40
C GLY A 33 -5.21 -1.53 14.28
N ARG A 34 -5.64 -2.34 15.26
CA ARG A 34 -5.25 -3.76 15.33
C ARG A 34 -6.07 -4.61 14.36
N CYS A 35 -5.43 -5.64 13.82
CA CYS A 35 -6.13 -6.68 13.08
C CYS A 35 -6.95 -7.56 14.04
N HIS A 36 -8.22 -7.82 13.71
CA HIS A 36 -9.14 -8.67 14.46
C HIS A 36 -9.51 -9.93 13.65
N ASP A 37 -8.50 -10.73 13.28
CA ASP A 37 -8.65 -11.93 12.44
C ASP A 37 -9.42 -11.64 11.14
N CYS A 38 -9.01 -10.57 10.46
CA CYS A 38 -9.54 -10.22 9.16
C CYS A 38 -9.10 -11.30 8.16
N SER A 39 -10.06 -11.94 7.47
CA SER A 39 -9.76 -12.97 6.44
C SER A 39 -8.90 -12.44 5.29
N TYR A 40 -8.86 -11.12 5.14
CA TYR A 40 -8.06 -10.38 4.17
C TYR A 40 -6.61 -10.17 4.60
N CYS A 41 -6.29 -10.43 5.88
CA CYS A 41 -4.98 -10.20 6.48
C CYS A 41 -4.17 -11.50 6.60
N GLU A 42 -4.70 -12.62 6.09
CA GLU A 42 -3.93 -13.85 5.92
C GLU A 42 -2.83 -13.57 4.90
N ARG A 43 -1.58 -13.96 5.23
CA ARG A 43 -0.35 -13.63 4.50
C ARG A 43 -0.61 -13.53 2.99
N PHE A 44 -0.39 -12.35 2.43
CA PHE A 44 -0.18 -12.13 1.00
C PHE A 44 1.12 -12.85 0.60
N GLU A 45 1.09 -14.18 0.54
CA GLU A 45 2.09 -14.94 -0.19
C GLU A 45 1.91 -14.56 -1.65
N GLU A 46 2.81 -13.69 -2.14
CA GLU A 46 3.08 -13.37 -3.55
C GLU A 46 1.85 -13.58 -4.45
N PHE A 47 1.06 -12.51 -4.68
CA PHE A 47 0.02 -12.55 -5.70
C PHE A 47 0.61 -13.14 -6.99
N ASP A 48 0.08 -14.28 -7.44
CA ASP A 48 0.28 -14.69 -8.82
C ASP A 48 -0.32 -13.58 -9.69
N GLU A 49 0.55 -12.77 -10.29
CA GLU A 49 0.13 -11.62 -11.08
C GLU A 49 -0.65 -12.11 -12.31
N ILE A 50 -1.93 -11.75 -12.38
CA ILE A 50 -2.76 -12.02 -13.55
C ILE A 50 -2.48 -10.92 -14.56
N THR A 51 -1.66 -11.22 -15.57
CA THR A 51 -1.45 -10.31 -16.69
C THR A 51 -2.63 -10.41 -17.67
N VAL A 52 -3.39 -9.32 -17.82
CA VAL A 52 -4.43 -9.21 -18.85
C VAL A 52 -3.77 -8.88 -20.20
N PRO A 53 -3.96 -9.68 -21.25
CA PRO A 53 -3.44 -9.37 -22.58
C PRO A 53 -3.93 -8.01 -23.12
N ASP A 54 -3.04 -7.26 -23.76
CA ASP A 54 -3.34 -5.95 -24.38
C ASP A 54 -4.63 -5.92 -25.22
N TYR A 55 -4.89 -6.98 -26.00
CA TYR A 55 -6.07 -7.01 -26.88
C TYR A 55 -7.38 -7.01 -26.08
N LEU A 56 -7.41 -7.63 -24.90
CA LEU A 56 -8.58 -7.61 -24.03
C LEU A 56 -8.77 -6.23 -23.39
N LEU A 57 -7.66 -5.55 -23.03
CA LEU A 57 -7.71 -4.17 -22.54
C LEU A 57 -8.25 -3.22 -23.61
N GLU A 58 -7.73 -3.34 -24.84
CA GLU A 58 -8.19 -2.54 -25.98
C GLU A 58 -9.68 -2.76 -26.28
N GLU A 59 -10.14 -4.02 -26.29
CA GLU A 59 -11.56 -4.35 -26.49
C GLU A 59 -12.47 -3.86 -25.35
N ALA A 60 -11.96 -3.82 -24.12
CA ALA A 60 -12.64 -3.26 -22.95
C ALA A 60 -12.58 -1.73 -22.89
N GLY A 61 -11.77 -1.07 -23.74
CA GLY A 61 -11.54 0.38 -23.71
C GLY A 61 -10.66 0.84 -22.55
N ILE A 62 -9.88 -0.06 -21.95
CA ILE A 62 -8.97 0.21 -20.84
C ILE A 62 -7.58 0.58 -21.40
N PRO A 63 -6.95 1.69 -20.96
CA PRO A 63 -5.58 2.01 -21.33
C PRO A 63 -4.58 0.92 -20.92
N LYS A 64 -3.53 0.68 -21.72
CA LYS A 64 -2.55 -0.39 -21.47
C LYS A 64 -1.71 -0.19 -20.21
N ASP A 65 -1.56 1.06 -19.81
CA ASP A 65 -0.83 1.52 -18.62
C ASP A 65 -1.78 1.84 -17.46
N ALA A 66 -3.08 1.56 -17.60
CA ALA A 66 -4.03 1.76 -16.52
C ALA A 66 -3.75 0.79 -15.37
N LYS A 67 -3.84 1.30 -14.14
CA LYS A 67 -3.94 0.47 -12.95
C LYS A 67 -5.23 -0.34 -13.03
N LEU A 68 -5.14 -1.64 -12.79
CA LEU A 68 -6.27 -2.56 -12.86
C LEU A 68 -6.71 -2.95 -11.44
N CYS A 69 -8.01 -3.10 -11.25
CA CYS A 69 -8.58 -3.75 -10.09
C CYS A 69 -9.41 -4.95 -10.52
N ALA A 70 -9.55 -5.92 -9.63
CA ALA A 70 -10.38 -7.10 -9.85
C ALA A 70 -11.41 -7.21 -8.73
N CYS A 71 -12.66 -7.45 -9.10
CA CYS A 71 -13.72 -7.76 -8.16
C CYS A 71 -14.39 -9.08 -8.51
N THR A 72 -14.99 -9.69 -7.49
CA THR A 72 -15.76 -10.92 -7.61
C THR A 72 -17.12 -10.72 -6.97
N GLU A 73 -18.11 -11.44 -7.49
CA GLU A 73 -19.40 -11.60 -6.83
C GLU A 73 -19.49 -13.03 -6.29
N GLU A 74 -19.95 -13.18 -5.04
CA GLU A 74 -20.08 -14.48 -4.38
C GLU A 74 -20.94 -15.42 -5.25
N ASP A 75 -20.49 -16.67 -5.41
CA ASP A 75 -21.13 -17.72 -6.21
C ASP A 75 -21.29 -17.46 -7.73
N SER A 76 -20.81 -16.33 -8.27
CA SER A 76 -20.89 -16.07 -9.72
C SER A 76 -19.93 -16.93 -10.55
N GLY A 77 -18.76 -17.26 -9.99
CA GLY A 77 -17.64 -17.85 -10.73
C GLY A 77 -16.96 -16.88 -11.70
N GLU A 78 -17.32 -15.60 -11.66
CA GLU A 78 -16.78 -14.55 -12.51
C GLU A 78 -15.74 -13.71 -11.74
N ILE A 79 -14.66 -13.35 -12.42
CA ILE A 79 -13.69 -12.36 -11.97
C ILE A 79 -13.76 -11.22 -12.97
N ILE A 80 -14.15 -10.04 -12.51
CA ILE A 80 -14.27 -8.86 -13.36
C ILE A 80 -13.02 -8.01 -13.16
N VAL A 81 -12.25 -7.84 -14.23
CA VAL A 81 -11.11 -6.93 -14.25
C VAL A 81 -11.54 -5.62 -14.91
N MET A 82 -11.24 -4.51 -14.25
CA MET A 82 -11.58 -3.17 -14.74
C MET A 82 -10.45 -2.18 -14.44
N GLN A 83 -10.54 -1.00 -15.06
CA GLN A 83 -9.69 0.12 -14.68
C GLN A 83 -10.00 0.53 -13.23
N ALA A 84 -8.96 0.63 -12.40
CA ALA A 84 -9.09 1.12 -11.04
C ALA A 84 -9.52 2.60 -11.04
N ASP A 85 -10.35 2.96 -10.06
CA ASP A 85 -10.78 4.34 -9.79
C ASP A 85 -9.91 5.04 -8.73
N TYR A 86 -8.83 4.38 -8.31
CA TYR A 86 -7.83 4.87 -7.35
C TYR A 86 -6.42 4.83 -7.96
N ASP A 87 -5.56 5.76 -7.53
CA ASP A 87 -4.18 5.86 -8.03
C ASP A 87 -3.22 4.89 -7.32
N TYR A 88 -3.46 4.61 -6.03
CA TYR A 88 -2.58 3.80 -5.19
C TYR A 88 -3.35 2.68 -4.50
N ASP A 89 -2.67 1.55 -4.27
CA ASP A 89 -3.15 0.46 -3.42
C ASP A 89 -1.99 -0.13 -2.60
N ILE A 90 -2.24 -1.28 -1.97
CA ILE A 90 -1.25 -1.94 -1.14
C ILE A 90 0.00 -2.39 -1.91
N ALA A 91 -0.09 -2.62 -3.21
CA ALA A 91 1.04 -3.06 -4.03
C ALA A 91 2.07 -1.93 -4.24
N ASP A 92 1.66 -0.67 -4.08
CA ASP A 92 2.54 0.50 -4.17
C ASP A 92 3.30 0.76 -2.85
N VAL A 93 2.88 0.13 -1.75
CA VAL A 93 3.47 0.35 -0.43
C VAL A 93 4.81 -0.38 -0.31
N PRO A 94 5.89 0.29 0.14
CA PRO A 94 7.17 -0.37 0.36
C PRO A 94 7.06 -1.56 1.30
N LYS A 95 7.62 -2.70 0.90
CA LYS A 95 7.54 -3.97 1.65
C LYS A 95 7.87 -3.85 3.13
N PHE A 96 8.87 -3.03 3.51
CA PHE A 96 9.25 -2.88 4.91
C PHE A 96 8.13 -2.26 5.78
N VAL A 97 7.24 -1.44 5.20
CA VAL A 97 6.08 -0.88 5.91
C VAL A 97 5.05 -1.97 6.15
N ILE A 98 4.78 -2.80 5.13
CA ILE A 98 3.91 -3.97 5.24
C ILE A 98 4.43 -4.92 6.31
N ASP A 99 5.71 -5.27 6.26
CA ASP A 99 6.35 -6.15 7.23
C ASP A 99 6.20 -5.60 8.67
N ILE A 100 6.36 -4.28 8.88
CA ILE A 100 6.14 -3.64 10.19
C ILE A 100 4.67 -3.78 10.64
N PHE A 101 3.71 -3.58 9.74
CA PHE A 101 2.28 -3.68 10.06
C PHE A 101 1.91 -5.11 10.44
N GLU A 102 2.37 -6.10 9.66
CA GLU A 102 2.18 -7.53 9.95
C GLU A 102 2.78 -7.92 11.30
N MET A 103 4.07 -7.62 11.51
CA MET A 103 4.78 -7.92 12.76
C MET A 103 4.12 -7.25 13.97
N SER A 104 3.50 -6.09 13.76
CA SER A 104 2.81 -5.33 14.79
C SER A 104 1.33 -5.71 14.94
N GLY A 105 0.81 -6.65 14.15
CA GLY A 105 -0.59 -7.06 14.17
C GLY A 105 -1.55 -5.91 13.85
N ILE A 106 -1.14 -5.01 12.94
CA ILE A 106 -1.92 -3.87 12.44
C ILE A 106 -2.69 -4.32 11.20
N CYS A 107 -3.91 -3.82 11.02
CA CYS A 107 -4.77 -4.24 9.91
C CYS A 107 -4.25 -3.69 8.57
N ILE A 108 -3.85 -4.58 7.65
CA ILE A 108 -3.41 -4.20 6.30
C ILE A 108 -4.59 -3.73 5.44
N ARG A 109 -5.75 -4.40 5.54
CA ARG A 109 -6.95 -3.98 4.78
C ARG A 109 -7.31 -2.53 5.08
N GLU A 110 -7.23 -2.16 6.34
CA GLU A 110 -7.54 -0.82 6.80
C GLU A 110 -6.50 0.22 6.33
N LEU A 111 -5.24 -0.20 6.11
CA LEU A 111 -4.24 0.62 5.43
C LEU A 111 -4.57 0.79 3.95
N GLU A 112 -4.90 -0.31 3.26
CA GLU A 112 -5.26 -0.31 1.84
C GLU A 112 -6.49 0.56 1.57
N GLU A 113 -7.55 0.42 2.36
CA GLU A 113 -8.76 1.24 2.28
C GLU A 113 -8.43 2.74 2.36
N ARG A 114 -7.54 3.15 3.27
CA ARG A 114 -7.10 4.55 3.39
C ARG A 114 -6.29 5.05 2.21
N ILE A 115 -5.44 4.18 1.66
CA ILE A 115 -4.64 4.51 0.48
C ILE A 115 -5.57 4.72 -0.72
N MET A 116 -6.49 3.78 -0.95
CA MET A 116 -7.46 3.84 -2.05
C MET A 116 -8.41 5.04 -1.92
N MET A 117 -8.79 5.41 -0.70
CA MET A 117 -9.64 6.59 -0.43
C MET A 117 -8.88 7.93 -0.38
N GLU A 118 -7.55 7.91 -0.51
CA GLU A 118 -6.68 9.08 -0.37
C GLU A 118 -6.94 9.86 0.95
N ASP A 119 -7.14 9.12 2.03
CA ASP A 119 -7.46 9.69 3.34
C ASP A 119 -6.35 10.61 3.86
N ILE A 120 -6.74 11.76 4.41
CA ILE A 120 -5.82 12.64 5.14
C ILE A 120 -5.54 12.01 6.52
N VAL A 121 -4.38 11.36 6.63
CA VAL A 121 -3.96 10.62 7.85
C VAL A 121 -2.95 11.39 8.71
N TYR A 122 -2.42 12.53 8.26
CA TYR A 122 -1.46 13.32 9.03
C TYR A 122 -1.59 14.82 8.73
N GLY A 123 -1.69 15.63 9.78
CA GLY A 123 -1.99 17.06 9.65
C GLY A 123 -3.49 17.33 9.49
N ASP A 124 -3.85 18.61 9.50
CA ASP A 124 -5.20 19.11 9.20
C ASP A 124 -5.40 19.33 7.69
#